data_AF-A0AAV1VQB5-F1
#
_entry.id   AF-A0AAV1VQB5-F1
#
_cell.length_a   1.000
_cell.length_b   1.000
_cell.length_c   1.000
_cell.angle_alpha   90.00
_cell.angle_beta   90.00
_cell.angle_gamma   90.00
#
_symmetry.space_group_name_H-M   'P 1'
#
loop_
_entity.id
_entity.type
_entity.pdbx_description
1 polymer ?
#
loop_
_entity_poly.entity_id
_entity_poly.type
_entity_poly.pdbx_seq_one_letter_code
_entity_poly.pdbx_strand_id
1 'polypeptide(L)'
;MPEKVEELIESINSGSESENITCVLADQSIGWALDVAEKIVISRAAFCPAAAAMLVLGLSIPNLIDNGITDKDGNFWPQDVTCLKWLDEQSPRSVIYVAFGSFTTFDTRQFQELCLGLELCNRPFLWVVQPDIKEGIKHAYPEGFEERIGLGLEHDGSGIITQGEIRSKIEQLLNDKYLKARATSLKEKIQISTREGGLSNKSLDDFIRWIKS
;
A
#
# COMPACT_ATOMS: atom_id res chain seq x y z
N MET A 1 -18.44 13.43 -14.23
CA MET A 1 -18.22 12.01 -13.88
C MET A 1 -19.35 11.46 -13.01
N PRO A 2 -19.85 12.18 -11.97
CA PRO A 2 -21.01 11.74 -11.18
C PRO A 2 -22.27 11.45 -12.01
N GLU A 3 -22.66 12.36 -12.91
CA GLU A 3 -23.84 12.21 -13.78
C GLU A 3 -23.80 10.94 -14.64
N LYS A 4 -22.61 10.58 -15.17
CA LYS A 4 -22.47 9.36 -15.98
C LYS A 4 -22.62 8.07 -15.17
N VAL A 5 -22.24 8.10 -13.90
CA VAL A 5 -22.41 6.95 -12.99
C VAL A 5 -23.88 6.82 -12.61
N GLU A 6 -24.55 7.94 -12.37
CA GLU A 6 -26.01 7.98 -12.14
C GLU A 6 -26.77 7.41 -13.35
N GLU A 7 -26.52 7.93 -14.56
CA GLU A 7 -27.12 7.44 -15.81
C GLU A 7 -26.88 5.93 -16.03
N LEU A 8 -25.67 5.46 -15.71
CA LEU A 8 -25.33 4.04 -15.82
C LEU A 8 -26.14 3.19 -14.84
N ILE A 9 -26.28 3.61 -13.58
CA ILE A 9 -27.03 2.87 -12.57
C ILE A 9 -28.52 2.83 -12.96
N GLU A 10 -29.09 3.96 -13.38
CA GLU A 10 -30.48 4.02 -13.85
C GLU A 10 -30.69 3.13 -15.08
N SER A 11 -29.75 3.16 -16.03
CA SER A 11 -29.80 2.30 -17.23
C SER A 11 -29.80 0.82 -16.86
N ILE A 12 -28.97 0.39 -15.92
CA ILE A 12 -28.90 -1.02 -15.47
C ILE A 12 -30.20 -1.41 -14.76
N ASN A 13 -30.70 -0.55 -13.86
CA ASN A 13 -31.90 -0.81 -13.07
C ASN A 13 -33.19 -0.76 -13.90
N SER A 14 -33.19 -0.11 -15.06
CA SER A 14 -34.33 -0.08 -15.99
C SER A 14 -34.50 -1.36 -16.82
N GLY A 15 -33.50 -2.24 -16.83
CA GLY A 15 -33.45 -3.43 -17.68
C GLY A 15 -34.26 -4.63 -17.16
N SER A 16 -33.84 -5.23 -16.04
CA SER A 16 -34.51 -6.40 -15.45
C SER A 16 -34.51 -6.33 -13.91
N GLU A 17 -35.66 -6.60 -13.28
CA GLU A 17 -35.82 -6.45 -11.82
C GLU A 17 -34.89 -7.36 -10.99
N SER A 18 -34.33 -8.42 -11.57
CA SER A 18 -33.47 -9.38 -10.88
C SER A 18 -31.99 -8.97 -10.78
N GLU A 19 -31.55 -7.94 -11.50
CA GLU A 19 -30.14 -7.53 -11.58
C GLU A 19 -29.92 -6.06 -11.18
N ASN A 20 -30.85 -5.50 -10.40
CA ASN A 20 -30.74 -4.12 -9.94
C ASN A 20 -29.53 -3.92 -9.03
N ILE A 21 -28.82 -2.81 -9.23
CA ILE A 21 -27.78 -2.34 -8.33
C ILE A 21 -28.44 -1.82 -7.07
N THR A 22 -28.23 -2.53 -5.96
CA THR A 22 -28.80 -2.20 -4.64
C THR A 22 -27.80 -1.52 -3.71
N CYS A 23 -26.51 -1.54 -4.04
CA CYS A 23 -25.45 -0.96 -3.23
C CYS A 23 -24.29 -0.44 -4.08
N VAL A 24 -23.75 0.73 -3.72
CA VAL A 24 -22.47 1.25 -4.24
C VAL A 24 -21.38 1.06 -3.20
N LEU A 25 -20.34 0.32 -3.57
CA LEU A 25 -19.10 0.22 -2.82
C LEU A 25 -18.05 1.08 -3.52
N ALA A 26 -17.53 2.11 -2.83
CA ALA A 26 -16.57 3.03 -3.41
C ALA A 26 -15.36 3.21 -2.49
N ASP A 27 -14.19 3.44 -3.09
CA ASP A 27 -13.00 3.87 -2.34
C ASP A 27 -13.29 5.21 -1.64
N GLN A 28 -12.75 5.42 -0.43
CA GLN A 28 -12.91 6.67 0.31
C GLN A 28 -12.46 7.91 -0.50
N SER A 29 -11.44 7.75 -1.35
CA SER A 29 -10.96 8.80 -2.26
C SER A 29 -11.97 9.17 -3.36
N ILE A 30 -12.95 8.30 -3.61
CA ILE A 30 -14.04 8.47 -4.58
C ILE A 30 -15.36 8.73 -3.82
N GLY A 31 -15.29 9.57 -2.77
CA GLY A 31 -16.43 9.87 -1.90
C GLY A 31 -17.67 10.39 -2.65
N TRP A 32 -17.49 11.09 -3.79
CA TRP A 32 -18.60 11.57 -4.62
C TRP A 32 -19.50 10.44 -5.15
N ALA A 33 -19.01 9.20 -5.28
CA ALA A 33 -19.83 8.06 -5.69
C ALA A 33 -20.85 7.67 -4.60
N LEU A 34 -20.54 7.95 -3.33
CA LEU A 34 -21.44 7.74 -2.20
C LEU A 34 -22.58 8.77 -2.19
N ASP A 35 -22.32 9.99 -2.69
CA ASP A 35 -23.34 11.03 -2.84
C ASP A 35 -24.32 10.67 -3.96
N VAL A 36 -23.82 10.11 -5.07
CA VAL A 36 -24.67 9.58 -6.17
C VAL A 36 -25.59 8.47 -5.65
N ALA A 37 -25.05 7.53 -4.86
CA ALA A 37 -25.82 6.43 -4.28
C ALA A 37 -26.93 6.92 -3.32
N GLU A 38 -26.66 7.96 -2.52
CA GLU A 38 -27.67 8.59 -1.68
C GLU A 38 -28.74 9.32 -2.48
N LYS A 39 -28.35 10.02 -3.55
CA LYS A 39 -29.30 10.71 -4.44
C LYS A 39 -30.32 9.74 -5.04
N ILE A 40 -29.88 8.57 -5.47
CA ILE A 40 -30.74 7.54 -6.07
C ILE A 40 -31.27 6.51 -5.06
N VAL A 41 -31.08 6.77 -3.75
CA VAL A 41 -31.68 6.04 -2.63
C VAL A 41 -31.32 4.55 -2.61
N ILE A 42 -30.04 4.22 -2.85
CA ILE A 42 -29.51 2.86 -2.69
C ILE A 42 -28.45 2.80 -1.57
N SER A 43 -28.20 1.60 -1.06
CA SER A 43 -27.19 1.40 -0.01
C SER A 43 -25.82 1.86 -0.46
N ARG A 44 -24.98 2.32 0.48
CA ARG A 44 -23.64 2.81 0.17
C ARG A 44 -22.64 2.40 1.25
N ALA A 45 -21.46 2.00 0.82
CA ALA A 45 -20.36 1.68 1.70
C ALA A 45 -19.05 2.28 1.17
N ALA A 46 -18.29 2.89 2.08
CA ALA A 46 -16.94 3.34 1.80
C ALA A 46 -15.94 2.20 2.09
N PHE A 47 -14.96 2.02 1.21
CA PHE A 47 -13.83 1.13 1.40
C PHE A 47 -12.56 1.97 1.54
N CYS A 48 -11.77 1.72 2.59
CA CYS A 48 -10.47 2.35 2.75
C CYS A 48 -9.37 1.30 2.54
N PRO A 49 -8.56 1.39 1.47
CA PRO A 49 -7.47 0.44 1.22
C PRO A 49 -6.28 0.67 2.16
N ALA A 50 -6.25 1.79 2.88
CA ALA A 50 -5.17 2.15 3.77
C ALA A 50 -5.37 1.57 5.19
N ALA A 51 -4.28 1.46 5.94
CA ALA A 51 -4.34 1.08 7.35
C ALA A 51 -5.19 2.09 8.15
N ALA A 52 -5.86 1.62 9.22
CA ALA A 52 -6.69 2.48 10.06
C ALA A 52 -5.95 3.70 10.65
N ALA A 53 -4.63 3.62 10.82
CA ALA A 53 -3.81 4.75 11.25
C ALA A 53 -3.66 5.84 10.17
N MET A 54 -3.73 5.48 8.89
CA MET A 54 -3.61 6.40 7.75
C MET A 54 -4.94 7.12 7.44
N LEU A 55 -6.06 6.60 7.94
CA LEU A 55 -7.39 7.24 7.83
C LEU A 55 -7.42 8.65 8.42
N VAL A 56 -6.57 8.94 9.42
CA VAL A 56 -6.40 10.27 10.02
C VAL A 56 -5.65 11.23 9.09
N LEU A 57 -4.68 10.71 8.31
CA LEU A 57 -3.94 11.47 7.31
C LEU A 57 -4.76 11.74 6.04
N GLY A 58 -5.80 10.94 5.80
CA GLY A 58 -6.74 11.11 4.68
C GLY A 58 -7.42 12.48 4.63
N LEU A 59 -7.55 13.18 5.76
CA LEU A 59 -8.08 14.54 5.82
C LEU A 59 -7.12 15.61 5.24
N SER A 60 -5.87 15.24 4.94
CA SER A 60 -4.87 16.11 4.30
C SER A 60 -4.74 15.87 2.79
N ILE A 61 -5.52 14.94 2.23
CA ILE A 61 -5.51 14.61 0.79
C ILE A 61 -5.79 15.83 -0.12
N PRO A 62 -6.65 16.81 0.24
CA PRO A 62 -6.80 18.03 -0.57
C PRO A 62 -5.47 18.77 -0.79
N ASN A 63 -4.62 18.83 0.24
CA ASN A 63 -3.27 19.40 0.14
C ASN A 63 -2.33 18.55 -0.73
N LEU A 64 -2.54 17.24 -0.87
CA LEU A 64 -1.67 16.37 -1.67
C LEU A 64 -1.97 16.49 -3.17
N ILE A 65 -3.22 16.79 -3.52
CA ILE A 65 -3.66 17.05 -4.89
C ILE A 65 -3.21 18.46 -5.33
N ASP A 66 -3.35 19.48 -4.48
CA ASP A 66 -2.86 20.83 -4.76
C ASP A 66 -1.34 20.89 -4.96
N ASN A 67 -0.61 19.94 -4.39
CA ASN A 67 0.85 19.82 -4.50
C ASN A 67 1.32 18.84 -5.60
N GLY A 68 0.42 18.26 -6.41
CA GLY A 68 0.79 17.48 -7.60
C GLY A 68 1.39 16.09 -7.35
N ILE A 69 1.09 15.45 -6.22
CA ILE A 69 1.75 14.21 -5.76
C ILE A 69 1.12 12.93 -6.35
N THR A 70 -0.09 12.98 -6.92
CA THR A 70 -0.73 11.82 -7.60
C THR A 70 -1.42 12.23 -8.90
N ASP A 71 -1.44 11.31 -9.89
CA ASP A 71 -2.35 11.39 -11.03
C ASP A 71 -3.64 10.58 -10.79
N LYS A 72 -4.55 10.66 -11.75
CA LYS A 72 -5.94 10.19 -11.70
C LYS A 72 -6.12 8.70 -12.05
N ASP A 73 -5.08 7.98 -12.47
CA ASP A 73 -5.28 6.72 -13.21
C ASP A 73 -4.75 5.44 -12.52
N GLY A 74 -4.01 5.51 -11.39
CA GLY A 74 -3.90 4.40 -10.41
C GLY A 74 -3.55 2.98 -10.93
N ASN A 75 -2.79 2.85 -12.02
CA ASN A 75 -2.67 1.60 -12.77
C ASN A 75 -1.77 0.50 -12.12
N PHE A 76 -2.19 -0.76 -12.24
CA PHE A 76 -1.42 -1.96 -11.89
C PHE A 76 -0.70 -2.53 -13.12
N TRP A 77 0.62 -2.69 -13.04
CA TRP A 77 1.46 -3.23 -14.12
C TRP A 77 1.20 -4.74 -14.37
N PRO A 78 1.43 -5.25 -15.60
CA PRO A 78 1.34 -6.69 -15.88
C PRO A 78 2.26 -7.50 -14.96
N GLN A 79 1.77 -8.63 -14.46
CA GLN A 79 2.55 -9.48 -13.56
C GLN A 79 3.73 -10.12 -14.30
N ASP A 80 4.96 -9.77 -13.89
CA ASP A 80 6.17 -10.47 -14.30
C ASP A 80 6.45 -11.64 -13.33
N VAL A 81 6.30 -12.87 -13.82
CA VAL A 81 6.55 -14.09 -13.05
C VAL A 81 7.98 -14.61 -13.20
N THR A 82 8.83 -13.98 -14.02
CA THR A 82 10.21 -14.43 -14.24
C THR A 82 11.05 -14.35 -12.97
N CYS A 83 10.79 -13.36 -12.11
CA CYS A 83 11.44 -13.21 -10.82
C CYS A 83 11.16 -14.40 -9.87
N LEU A 84 10.02 -15.08 -10.01
CA LEU A 84 9.67 -16.24 -9.19
C LEU A 84 10.58 -17.43 -9.51
N LYS A 85 10.89 -17.66 -10.80
CA LYS A 85 11.84 -18.71 -11.19
C LYS A 85 13.23 -18.46 -10.63
N TRP A 86 13.70 -17.21 -10.67
CA TRP A 86 14.98 -16.84 -10.07
C TRP A 86 14.98 -17.01 -8.54
N LEU A 87 13.86 -16.71 -7.86
CA LEU A 87 13.70 -16.92 -6.42
C LEU A 87 13.73 -18.40 -6.03
N ASP A 88 13.14 -19.29 -6.84
CA ASP A 88 13.12 -20.73 -6.59
C ASP A 88 14.53 -21.35 -6.60
N GLU A 89 15.49 -20.71 -7.27
CA GLU A 89 16.90 -21.13 -7.31
C GLU A 89 17.71 -20.68 -6.06
N GLN A 90 17.14 -19.80 -5.23
CA GLN A 90 17.83 -19.25 -4.05
C GLN A 90 17.57 -20.08 -2.79
N SER A 91 18.50 -20.02 -1.84
CA SER A 91 18.31 -20.66 -0.54
C SER A 91 17.15 -20.01 0.24
N PRO A 92 16.35 -20.79 1.01
CA PRO A 92 15.27 -20.22 1.80
C PRO A 92 15.76 -19.13 2.76
N ARG A 93 15.12 -17.95 2.72
CA ARG A 93 15.44 -16.78 3.57
C ARG A 93 16.82 -16.15 3.28
N SER A 94 17.35 -16.27 2.05
CA SER A 94 18.63 -15.65 1.65
C SER A 94 18.49 -14.35 0.88
N VAL A 95 17.35 -14.10 0.23
CA VAL A 95 17.13 -12.97 -0.69
C VAL A 95 16.62 -11.74 0.04
N ILE A 96 17.20 -10.58 -0.27
CA ILE A 96 16.68 -9.27 0.17
C ILE A 96 15.65 -8.78 -0.86
N TYR A 97 14.41 -8.56 -0.45
CA TYR A 97 13.40 -7.91 -1.30
C TYR A 97 13.39 -6.41 -1.03
N VAL A 98 13.48 -5.61 -2.09
CA VAL A 98 13.53 -4.14 -2.03
C VAL A 98 12.43 -3.58 -2.92
N ALA A 99 11.54 -2.77 -2.35
CA ALA A 99 10.52 -2.04 -3.09
C ALA A 99 10.09 -0.80 -2.28
N PHE A 100 9.92 0.33 -2.98
CA PHE A 100 9.55 1.61 -2.36
C PHE A 100 8.12 2.06 -2.72
N GLY A 101 7.31 1.13 -3.23
CA GLY A 101 5.95 1.41 -3.67
C GLY A 101 5.90 2.26 -4.94
N SER A 102 4.72 2.82 -5.24
CA SER A 102 4.45 3.55 -6.48
C SER A 102 4.63 5.07 -6.41
N PHE A 103 4.90 5.60 -5.22
CA PHE A 103 4.91 7.05 -4.97
C PHE A 103 6.31 7.60 -4.63
N THR A 104 7.31 6.73 -4.48
CA THR A 104 8.65 7.13 -4.03
C THR A 104 9.58 7.32 -5.22
N THR A 105 10.17 8.50 -5.33
CA THR A 105 11.21 8.83 -6.32
C THR A 105 12.53 9.11 -5.64
N PHE A 106 13.65 8.71 -6.24
CA PHE A 106 14.99 9.01 -5.75
C PHE A 106 15.70 9.98 -6.68
N ASP A 107 16.49 10.89 -6.11
CA ASP A 107 17.51 11.56 -6.90
C ASP A 107 18.64 10.58 -7.26
N THR A 108 19.45 10.95 -8.24
CA THR A 108 20.54 10.11 -8.74
C THR A 108 21.54 9.71 -7.67
N ARG A 109 21.82 10.58 -6.70
CA ARG A 109 22.80 10.31 -5.64
C ARG A 109 22.25 9.31 -4.63
N GLN A 110 21.02 9.49 -4.18
CA GLN A 110 20.37 8.54 -3.26
C GLN A 110 20.16 7.18 -3.92
N PHE A 111 19.81 7.15 -5.21
CA PHE A 111 19.71 5.92 -5.99
C PHE A 111 21.05 5.18 -6.06
N GLN A 112 22.16 5.88 -6.30
CA GLN A 112 23.50 5.29 -6.31
C GLN A 112 23.91 4.72 -4.95
N GLU A 113 23.69 5.46 -3.86
CA GLU A 113 23.99 4.97 -2.50
C GLU A 113 23.19 3.70 -2.17
N LEU A 114 21.95 3.61 -2.66
CA LEU A 114 21.12 2.42 -2.50
C LEU A 114 21.65 1.22 -3.29
N CYS A 115 22.02 1.42 -4.57
CA CYS A 115 22.66 0.38 -5.37
C CYS A 115 23.91 -0.20 -4.66
N LEU A 116 24.79 0.69 -4.22
CA LEU A 116 26.05 0.30 -3.59
C LEU A 116 25.81 -0.32 -2.20
N GLY A 117 24.86 0.20 -1.41
CA GLY A 117 24.49 -0.37 -0.12
C GLY A 117 24.01 -1.82 -0.24
N LEU A 118 23.19 -2.12 -1.26
CA LEU A 118 22.73 -3.47 -1.56
C LEU A 118 23.86 -4.38 -2.04
N GLU A 119 24.75 -3.89 -2.89
CA GLU A 119 25.94 -4.62 -3.34
C GLU A 119 26.85 -5.00 -2.16
N LEU A 120 27.08 -4.06 -1.23
CA LEU A 120 27.90 -4.28 -0.04
C LEU A 120 27.33 -5.32 0.92
N CYS A 121 26.02 -5.61 0.88
CA CYS A 121 25.44 -6.69 1.68
C CYS A 121 25.88 -8.08 1.23
N ASN A 122 26.46 -8.21 0.03
CA ASN A 122 26.97 -9.45 -0.54
C ASN A 122 25.96 -10.61 -0.45
N ARG A 123 24.70 -10.30 -0.79
CA ARG A 123 23.56 -11.23 -0.78
C ARG A 123 22.75 -11.07 -2.05
N PRO A 124 22.09 -12.13 -2.53
CA PRO A 124 21.11 -11.99 -3.60
C PRO A 124 20.03 -11.01 -3.19
N PHE A 125 19.67 -10.08 -4.07
CA PHE A 125 18.58 -9.15 -3.85
C PHE A 125 17.65 -9.11 -5.07
N LEU A 126 16.36 -8.94 -4.80
CA LEU A 126 15.33 -8.67 -5.79
C LEU A 126 14.81 -7.27 -5.54
N TRP A 127 15.12 -6.34 -6.44
CA TRP A 127 14.75 -4.94 -6.32
C TRP A 127 13.78 -4.54 -7.44
N VAL A 128 12.60 -4.05 -7.05
CA VAL A 128 11.66 -3.41 -7.95
C VAL A 128 12.11 -1.96 -8.17
N VAL A 129 12.66 -1.69 -9.36
CA VAL A 129 13.06 -0.34 -9.79
C VAL A 129 11.98 0.21 -10.72
N GLN A 130 11.44 1.38 -10.42
CA GLN A 130 10.55 2.10 -11.32
C GLN A 130 11.37 2.93 -12.31
N PRO A 131 10.95 3.02 -13.60
CA PRO A 131 11.55 3.96 -14.54
C PRO A 131 11.31 5.41 -14.08
N ASP A 132 12.35 6.23 -14.11
CA ASP A 132 12.40 7.56 -13.52
C ASP A 132 11.23 8.48 -13.91
N ILE A 133 10.44 8.90 -12.93
CA ILE A 133 9.57 10.08 -13.00
C ILE A 133 10.18 11.11 -12.03
N LYS A 134 10.51 12.29 -12.54
CA LYS A 134 11.38 13.28 -11.87
C LYS A 134 10.81 13.89 -10.57
N GLU A 135 11.76 14.17 -9.66
CA GLU A 135 11.82 15.10 -8.51
C GLU A 135 10.68 15.17 -7.47
N GLY A 136 11.01 14.71 -6.25
CA GLY A 136 11.23 15.63 -5.12
C GLY A 136 10.15 15.68 -4.04
N ILE A 137 10.27 14.87 -2.99
CA ILE A 137 9.61 15.12 -1.70
C ILE A 137 10.53 14.73 -0.54
N LYS A 138 10.84 15.72 0.33
CA LYS A 138 11.35 15.47 1.68
C LYS A 138 10.14 15.26 2.60
N HIS A 139 10.03 14.09 3.22
CA HIS A 139 9.01 13.85 4.23
C HIS A 139 9.53 14.27 5.61
N ALA A 140 8.75 15.08 6.32
CA ALA A 140 8.90 15.27 7.76
C ALA A 140 7.99 14.25 8.46
N TYR A 141 8.58 13.24 9.09
CA TYR A 141 7.84 12.34 9.95
C TYR A 141 7.48 13.04 11.27
N PRO A 142 6.36 12.66 11.91
CA PRO A 142 6.08 13.10 13.28
C PRO A 142 7.22 12.72 14.21
N GLU A 143 7.52 13.55 15.20
CA GLU A 143 8.59 13.28 16.17
C GLU A 143 8.42 11.88 16.82
N GLY A 144 9.52 11.13 16.88
CA GLY A 144 9.52 9.77 17.42
C GLY A 144 8.91 8.69 16.51
N PHE A 145 8.45 9.03 15.29
CA PHE A 145 7.76 8.07 14.42
C PHE A 145 8.72 7.01 13.90
N GLU A 146 9.90 7.39 13.43
CA GLU A 146 10.93 6.48 12.92
C GLU A 146 11.38 5.48 13.99
N GLU A 147 11.42 5.90 15.26
CA GLU A 147 11.72 5.07 16.42
C GLU A 147 10.56 4.13 16.78
N ARG A 148 9.31 4.48 16.44
CA ARG A 148 8.12 3.64 16.61
C ARG A 148 7.96 2.62 15.48
N ILE A 149 8.37 2.96 14.25
CA ILE A 149 8.35 2.08 13.08
C ILE A 149 9.76 1.56 12.74
N GLY A 150 10.16 0.48 13.40
CA GLY A 150 11.30 -0.33 12.96
C GLY A 150 12.67 0.35 13.13
N LEU A 151 13.58 0.05 12.20
CA LEU A 151 14.96 0.54 12.23
C LEU A 151 15.02 1.93 11.60
N GLY A 152 15.32 2.97 12.39
CA GLY A 152 15.56 4.33 11.88
C GLY A 152 16.80 4.40 10.99
N LEU A 153 16.76 5.26 9.97
CA LEU A 153 17.84 5.50 9.01
C LEU A 153 18.49 6.86 9.29
N GLU A 154 19.81 6.88 9.40
CA GLU A 154 20.55 8.13 9.59
C GLU A 154 20.96 8.76 8.25
N HIS A 155 20.84 10.08 8.17
CA HIS A 155 21.29 10.86 7.01
C HIS A 155 22.63 11.53 7.30
N ASP A 156 23.46 11.68 6.27
CA ASP A 156 24.63 12.54 6.34
C ASP A 156 24.22 14.02 6.43
N GLY A 157 25.20 14.92 6.62
CA GLY A 157 24.95 16.36 6.69
C GLY A 157 24.33 16.97 5.42
N SER A 158 24.25 16.21 4.31
CA SER A 158 23.58 16.61 3.07
C SER A 158 22.17 16.03 2.90
N GLY A 159 21.69 15.23 3.86
CA GLY A 159 20.39 14.58 3.81
C GLY A 159 20.39 13.25 3.04
N ILE A 160 21.56 12.68 2.74
CA ILE A 160 21.68 11.40 2.01
C ILE A 160 21.87 10.24 2.99
N ILE A 161 21.13 9.17 2.78
CA ILE A 161 21.34 7.90 3.49
C ILE A 161 22.47 7.18 2.77
N THR A 162 23.61 7.04 3.45
CA THR A 162 24.80 6.45 2.85
C THR A 162 24.67 4.95 2.67
N GLN A 163 25.39 4.40 1.69
CA GLN A 163 25.54 2.96 1.47
C GLN A 163 25.98 2.20 2.73
N GLY A 164 26.82 2.82 3.57
CA GLY A 164 27.30 2.22 4.81
C GLY A 164 26.19 2.07 5.85
N GLU A 165 25.34 3.09 5.94
CA GLU A 165 24.16 3.07 6.80
C GLU A 165 23.13 2.03 6.30
N ILE A 166 22.84 2.04 4.99
CA ILE A 166 21.93 1.08 4.35
C ILE A 166 22.37 -0.35 4.64
N ARG A 167 23.66 -0.65 4.40
CA ARG A 167 24.25 -1.96 4.68
C ARG A 167 24.11 -2.32 6.15
N SER A 168 24.48 -1.41 7.06
CA SER A 168 24.43 -1.65 8.50
C SER A 168 23.01 -2.02 8.97
N LYS A 169 22.01 -1.27 8.51
CA LYS A 169 20.61 -1.48 8.89
C LYS A 169 20.03 -2.76 8.29
N ILE A 170 20.40 -3.10 7.06
CA ILE A 170 20.03 -4.40 6.47
C ILE A 170 20.66 -5.54 7.27
N GLU A 171 21.94 -5.45 7.62
CA GLU A 171 22.62 -6.46 8.45
C GLU A 171 21.97 -6.58 9.84
N GLN A 172 21.60 -5.46 10.45
CA GLN A 172 20.87 -5.45 11.72
C GLN A 172 19.51 -6.14 11.58
N LEU A 173 18.72 -5.78 10.57
CA LEU A 173 17.40 -6.37 10.30
C LEU A 173 17.47 -7.88 10.12
N LEU A 174 18.43 -8.36 9.32
CA LEU A 174 18.58 -9.78 9.00
C LEU A 174 18.99 -10.63 10.21
N ASN A 175 19.70 -10.03 11.18
CA ASN A 175 20.17 -10.70 12.38
C ASN A 175 19.25 -10.52 13.60
N ASP A 176 18.21 -9.67 13.49
CA ASP A 176 17.29 -9.41 14.60
C ASP A 176 16.27 -10.54 14.79
N LYS A 177 16.53 -11.38 15.79
CA LYS A 177 15.64 -12.49 16.18
C LYS A 177 14.31 -12.00 16.76
N TYR A 178 14.28 -10.83 17.39
CA TYR A 178 13.10 -10.28 18.02
C TYR A 178 12.11 -9.77 16.97
N LEU A 179 12.58 -9.04 15.96
CA LEU A 179 11.76 -8.60 14.82
C LEU A 179 11.17 -9.80 14.08
N LYS A 180 11.97 -10.87 13.87
CA LYS A 180 11.49 -12.11 13.25
C LYS A 180 10.41 -12.82 14.07
N ALA A 181 10.59 -12.88 15.40
CA ALA A 181 9.59 -13.48 16.30
C ALA A 181 8.29 -12.66 16.30
N ARG A 182 8.39 -11.33 16.35
CA ARG A 182 7.23 -10.42 16.26
C ARG A 182 6.48 -10.58 14.95
N ALA A 183 7.18 -10.62 13.82
CA ALA A 183 6.56 -10.81 12.50
C ALA A 183 5.83 -12.16 12.42
N THR A 184 6.43 -13.24 12.95
CA THR A 184 5.80 -14.56 13.02
C THR A 184 4.54 -14.53 13.88
N SER A 185 4.61 -13.95 15.08
CA SER A 185 3.46 -13.84 15.98
C SER A 185 2.33 -12.99 15.36
N LEU A 186 2.66 -11.90 14.67
CA LEU A 186 1.67 -11.09 13.97
C LEU A 186 1.01 -11.87 12.84
N LYS A 187 1.79 -12.62 12.04
CA LYS A 187 1.27 -13.51 10.98
C LYS A 187 0.27 -14.52 11.54
N GLU A 188 0.59 -15.16 12.65
CA GLU A 188 -0.31 -16.13 13.31
C GLU A 188 -1.63 -15.47 13.75
N LYS A 189 -1.56 -14.28 14.36
CA LYS A 189 -2.76 -13.51 14.75
C LYS A 189 -3.63 -13.16 13.54
N ILE A 190 -3.02 -12.73 12.43
CA ILE A 190 -3.74 -12.43 11.19
C ILE A 190 -4.44 -13.68 10.66
N GLN A 191 -3.73 -14.81 10.58
CA GLN A 191 -4.31 -16.09 10.11
C GLN A 191 -5.49 -16.55 10.98
N ILE A 192 -5.41 -16.36 12.30
CA ILE A 192 -6.51 -16.67 13.22
C ILE A 192 -7.71 -15.74 13.01
N SER A 193 -7.47 -14.47 12.67
CA SER A 193 -8.55 -13.50 12.43
C SER A 193 -9.27 -13.72 11.10
N THR A 194 -8.55 -14.15 10.07
CA THR A 194 -9.07 -14.28 8.69
C THR A 194 -9.63 -15.66 8.34
N ARG A 195 -9.32 -16.71 9.12
CA ARG A 195 -9.90 -18.05 8.93
C ARG A 195 -11.41 -18.05 9.19
N GLU A 196 -12.09 -19.09 8.73
CA GLU A 196 -13.51 -19.30 8.98
C GLU A 196 -13.86 -19.22 10.48
N GLY A 197 -14.89 -18.44 10.82
CA GLY A 197 -15.29 -18.14 12.19
C GLY A 197 -14.38 -17.17 12.95
N GLY A 198 -13.29 -16.69 12.33
CA GLY A 198 -12.42 -15.62 12.83
C GLY A 198 -13.11 -14.25 12.84
N LEU A 199 -12.54 -13.28 13.54
CA LEU A 199 -13.16 -11.95 13.72
C LEU A 199 -13.32 -11.18 12.41
N SER A 200 -12.26 -11.12 11.59
CA SER A 200 -12.31 -10.44 10.29
C SER A 200 -13.23 -11.18 9.31
N ASN A 201 -13.23 -12.51 9.34
CA ASN A 201 -14.15 -13.32 8.54
C ASN A 201 -15.61 -13.05 8.93
N LYS A 202 -15.95 -13.06 10.22
CA LYS A 202 -17.30 -12.72 10.71
C LYS A 202 -17.72 -11.30 10.32
N SER A 203 -16.81 -10.34 10.45
CA SER A 203 -17.09 -8.94 10.06
C SER A 203 -17.40 -8.83 8.56
N LEU A 204 -16.69 -9.59 7.72
CA LEU A 204 -16.96 -9.66 6.29
C LEU A 204 -18.30 -10.37 6.01
N ASP A 205 -18.63 -11.45 6.72
CA ASP A 205 -19.90 -12.15 6.58
C ASP A 205 -21.09 -11.28 7.01
N ASP A 206 -20.93 -10.51 8.09
CA ASP A 206 -21.90 -9.50 8.54
C ASP A 206 -22.11 -8.43 7.46
N PHE A 207 -21.02 -7.93 6.87
CA PHE A 207 -21.06 -6.95 5.79
C PHE A 207 -21.74 -7.49 4.53
N ILE A 208 -21.42 -8.72 4.12
CA ILE A 208 -22.06 -9.38 2.96
C ILE A 208 -23.56 -9.58 3.22
N ARG A 209 -23.94 -9.98 4.44
CA ARG A 209 -25.36 -10.10 4.81
C ARG A 209 -26.08 -8.77 4.73
N TRP A 210 -25.45 -7.69 5.18
CA TRP A 210 -25.99 -6.33 5.10
C TRP A 210 -26.11 -5.82 3.66
N ILE A 211 -25.16 -6.09 2.76
CA ILE A 211 -25.29 -5.71 1.34
C ILE A 211 -26.48 -6.41 0.67
N LYS A 212 -26.78 -7.63 1.11
CA LYS A 212 -27.83 -8.48 0.52
C LYS A 212 -29.22 -8.25 1.12
N SER A 213 -29.34 -7.49 2.21
CA SER A 213 -30.62 -7.19 2.88
C SER A 213 -31.32 -6.01 2.22
#